data_AF-A0A1H9ZAL1-F1
#
_entry.id   AF-A0A1H9ZAL1-F1
#
_cell.length_a   1.000
_cell.length_b   1.000
_cell.length_c   1.000
_cell.angle_alpha   90.00
_cell.angle_beta   90.00
_cell.angle_gamma   90.00
#
_symmetry.space_group_name_H-M   'P 1'
#
loop_
_entity.id
_entity.type
_entity.pdbx_description
1 polymer ?
#
loop_
_entity_poly.entity_id
_entity_poly.type
_entity_poly.pdbx_seq_one_letter_code
_entity_poly.pdbx_strand_id
1 'polypeptide(L)'
;MTTGDIESHMKEMYDIDVSDSTISRITDKIMPIVKEWQERPLEEVYTVVFMDAIPYHVRSEGRIVKRAVYIALGIDMEGHKDVLKMYVGE
;
A
#
# COMPACT_ATOMS: atom_id res chain seq x y z
N MET A 1 -4.09 -12.13 4.92
CA MET A 1 -3.01 -13.10 4.75
C MET A 1 -1.71 -12.46 5.18
N THR A 2 -1.04 -13.08 6.15
CA THR A 2 0.34 -12.79 6.53
C THR A 2 1.31 -13.46 5.55
N THR A 3 2.61 -13.15 5.62
CA THR A 3 3.64 -13.88 4.86
C THR A 3 3.70 -15.37 5.23
N GLY A 4 3.46 -15.71 6.50
CA GLY A 4 3.37 -17.11 6.96
C GLY A 4 2.13 -17.84 6.43
N ASP A 5 1.01 -17.13 6.26
CA ASP A 5 -0.19 -17.70 5.62
C ASP A 5 0.10 -18.04 4.15
N ILE A 6 0.84 -17.17 3.45
CA ILE A 6 1.24 -17.39 2.04
C ILE A 6 2.18 -18.59 1.93
N GLU A 7 3.17 -18.69 2.82
CA GLU A 7 4.09 -19.84 2.88
C GLU A 7 3.33 -21.17 3.06
N SER A 8 2.45 -21.23 4.07
CA SER A 8 1.62 -22.42 4.32
C SER A 8 0.77 -22.78 3.10
N HIS A 9 0.15 -21.79 2.47
CA HIS A 9 -0.70 -21.98 1.30
C HIS A 9 0.07 -22.49 0.07
N MET A 10 1.30 -21.97 -0.16
CA MET A 10 2.17 -22.43 -1.24
C MET A 10 2.61 -23.88 -1.04
N LYS A 11 2.89 -24.26 0.21
CA LYS A 11 3.24 -25.64 0.55
C LYS A 11 2.07 -26.59 0.35
N GLU A 12 0.87 -26.22 0.80
CA GLU A 12 -0.33 -27.06 0.69
C GLU A 12 -0.81 -27.26 -0.74
N MET A 13 -0.86 -26.21 -1.56
CA MET A 13 -1.40 -26.31 -2.92
C MET A 13 -0.39 -26.78 -3.96
N TYR A 14 0.89 -26.44 -3.78
CA TYR A 14 1.91 -26.62 -4.82
C TYR A 14 3.13 -27.44 -4.38
N ASP A 15 3.21 -27.87 -3.11
CA ASP A 15 4.38 -28.52 -2.51
C ASP A 15 5.69 -27.72 -2.66
N ILE A 16 5.58 -26.39 -2.72
CA ILE A 16 6.72 -25.48 -2.84
C ILE A 16 7.02 -24.89 -1.47
N ASP A 17 8.26 -25.03 -1.01
CA ASP A 17 8.76 -24.36 0.18
C ASP A 17 9.24 -22.94 -0.17
N VAL A 18 8.50 -21.93 0.30
CA VAL A 18 8.84 -20.52 0.11
C VAL A 18 8.86 -19.81 1.46
N SER A 19 10.04 -19.44 1.94
CA SER A 19 10.21 -18.68 3.18
C SER A 19 9.51 -17.31 3.15
N ASP A 20 9.07 -16.81 4.30
CA ASP A 20 8.58 -15.44 4.50
C ASP A 20 9.45 -14.35 3.83
N SER A 21 10.78 -14.45 3.93
CA SER A 21 11.74 -13.48 3.41
C SER A 21 11.78 -13.46 1.89
N THR A 22 11.50 -14.60 1.26
CA THR A 22 11.36 -14.70 -0.20
C THR A 22 10.07 -14.03 -0.65
N ILE A 23 8.98 -14.21 0.10
CA ILE A 23 7.71 -13.51 -0.17
C ILE A 23 7.90 -12.00 -0.03
N SER A 24 8.55 -11.53 1.03
CA SER A 24 8.87 -10.11 1.21
C SER A 24 9.70 -9.54 0.06
N ARG A 25 10.76 -10.24 -0.36
CA ARG A 25 11.57 -9.83 -1.53
C ARG A 25 10.79 -9.81 -2.83
N ILE A 26 9.80 -10.69 -3.00
CA ILE A 26 8.91 -10.68 -4.16
C ILE A 26 8.02 -9.43 -4.11
N THR A 27 7.43 -9.12 -2.95
CA THR A 27 6.62 -7.90 -2.79
C THR A 27 7.43 -6.62 -2.95
N ASP A 28 8.72 -6.61 -2.60
CA ASP A 28 9.57 -5.44 -2.82
C ASP A 28 9.73 -5.09 -4.31
N LYS A 29 9.56 -6.06 -5.22
CA LYS A 29 9.66 -5.84 -6.67
C LYS A 29 8.56 -4.95 -7.23
N ILE A 30 7.44 -4.76 -6.52
CA ILE A 30 6.37 -3.85 -6.97
C ILE A 30 6.63 -2.39 -6.58
N MET A 31 7.66 -2.11 -5.76
CA MET A 31 7.96 -0.75 -5.30
C MET A 31 8.14 0.28 -6.44
N PRO A 32 8.78 -0.06 -7.58
CA PRO A 32 8.84 0.85 -8.73
C PRO A 32 7.46 1.19 -9.29
N ILE A 33 6.56 0.21 -9.37
CA ILE A 33 5.18 0.40 -9.85
C ILE A 33 4.39 1.29 -8.89
N VAL A 34 4.58 1.09 -7.58
CA VAL A 34 3.98 1.94 -6.54
C VAL A 34 4.46 3.39 -6.70
N LYS A 35 5.75 3.60 -6.95
CA LYS A 35 6.32 4.93 -7.17
C LYS A 35 5.77 5.58 -8.44
N GLU A 36 5.70 4.84 -9.55
CA GLU A 36 5.11 5.32 -10.79
C GLU A 36 3.65 5.72 -10.59
N TRP A 37 2.86 4.92 -9.87
CA TRP A 37 1.49 5.25 -9.52
C TRP A 37 1.38 6.49 -8.63
N GLN A 38 2.32 6.73 -7.71
CA GLN A 38 2.36 7.95 -6.88
C GLN A 38 2.76 9.22 -7.65
N GLU A 39 3.54 9.06 -8.72
CA GLU A 39 4.04 10.15 -9.58
C GLU A 39 3.17 10.39 -10.82
N ARG A 40 2.14 9.57 -11.04
CA ARG A 40 1.23 9.71 -12.19
C ARG A 40 0.59 11.10 -12.23
N PRO A 41 0.38 11.67 -13.43
CA PRO A 41 -0.32 12.94 -13.56
C PRO A 41 -1.75 12.80 -13.04
N LEU A 42 -2.21 13.81 -12.30
CA LEU A 42 -3.59 13.96 -11.87
C LEU A 42 -4.32 14.93 -12.81
N GLU A 43 -5.64 14.89 -12.78
CA GLU A 43 -6.45 15.87 -13.51
C GLU A 43 -6.32 17.26 -12.88
N GLU A 44 -6.57 18.29 -13.69
CA GLU A 44 -6.48 19.69 -13.24
C GLU A 44 -7.59 20.05 -12.25
N VAL A 45 -8.76 19.41 -12.35
CA VAL A 45 -9.94 19.73 -11.56
C VAL A 45 -10.65 18.47 -11.09
N TYR A 46 -10.96 18.41 -9.80
CA TYR A 46 -11.82 17.38 -9.20
C TYR A 46 -13.05 18.04 -8.59
N THR A 47 -14.22 17.43 -8.74
CA THR A 47 -15.48 17.92 -8.18
C THR A 47 -15.42 17.96 -6.65
N VAL A 48 -14.88 16.89 -6.05
CA VAL A 48 -14.70 16.77 -4.60
C VAL A 48 -13.40 16.02 -4.32
N VAL A 49 -12.67 16.46 -3.29
CA VAL A 49 -11.52 15.73 -2.74
C VAL A 49 -11.76 15.45 -1.27
N PHE A 50 -11.63 14.19 -0.88
CA PHE A 50 -11.65 13.74 0.50
C PHE A 50 -10.22 13.47 0.98
N MET A 51 -9.98 13.75 2.25
CA MET A 51 -8.76 13.38 2.94
C MET A 51 -9.11 12.48 4.12
N ASP A 52 -8.47 11.33 4.18
CA ASP A 52 -8.58 10.40 5.31
C ASP A 52 -7.20 10.14 5.92
N ALA A 53 -7.17 9.75 7.20
CA ALA A 53 -5.97 9.43 7.93
C ALA A 53 -6.17 8.13 8.74
N ILE A 54 -5.47 7.07 8.34
CA ILE A 54 -5.55 5.76 8.98
C ILE A 54 -4.34 5.59 9.90
N PRO A 55 -4.54 5.58 11.24
CA PRO A 55 -3.43 5.35 12.17
C PRO A 55 -3.01 3.88 12.17
N TYR A 56 -1.70 3.65 12.22
CA TYR A 56 -1.11 2.31 12.29
C TYR A 56 0.14 2.31 13.17
N HIS A 57 0.52 1.13 13.66
CA HIS A 57 1.73 0.96 14.46
C HIS A 57 2.87 0.47 13.57
N VAL A 58 4.01 1.14 13.62
CA VAL A 58 5.22 0.73 12.91
C VAL A 58 6.40 0.64 13.87
N ARG A 59 7.32 -0.27 13.59
CA ARG A 59 8.60 -0.31 14.29
C ARG A 59 9.55 0.68 13.62
N SER A 60 9.97 1.71 14.35
CA SER A 60 10.98 2.68 13.93
C SER A 60 12.04 2.78 15.02
N GLU A 61 13.31 2.66 14.66
CA GLU A 61 14.45 2.74 15.60
C GLU A 61 14.32 1.82 16.83
N GLY A 62 13.77 0.62 16.63
CA GLY A 62 13.57 -0.36 17.71
C GLY A 62 12.39 -0.07 18.65
N ARG A 63 11.61 0.99 18.42
CA ARG A 63 10.40 1.32 19.18
C ARG A 63 9.16 1.18 18.30
N ILE A 64 8.03 0.83 18.92
CA ILE A 64 6.73 0.85 18.24
C ILE A 64 6.18 2.27 18.35
N VAL A 65 6.03 2.94 17.22
CA VAL A 65 5.47 4.29 17.12
C VAL A 65 4.17 4.25 16.33
N LYS A 66 3.24 5.14 16.69
CA LYS A 66 1.98 5.30 15.97
C LYS A 66 2.19 6.33 14.85
N ARG A 67 2.01 5.90 13.61
CA ARG A 67 2.03 6.77 12.41
C ARG A 67 0.65 6.79 11.78
N ALA A 68 0.43 7.67 10.81
CA ALA A 68 -0.80 7.72 10.03
C ALA A 68 -0.49 7.67 8.55
N VAL A 69 -1.27 6.89 7.80
CA VAL A 69 -1.31 6.97 6.34
C VAL A 69 -2.41 7.95 5.96
N TYR A 70 -2.04 9.01 5.27
CA TYR A 70 -2.96 9.98 4.68
C TYR A 70 -3.34 9.53 3.28
N ILE A 71 -4.64 9.51 2.99
CA ILE A 71 -5.17 9.06 1.70
C ILE A 71 -6.00 10.21 1.12
N ALA A 72 -5.62 10.66 -0.06
CA ALA A 72 -6.38 11.63 -0.85
C ALA A 72 -7.23 10.87 -1.87
N LEU A 73 -8.54 11.10 -1.83
CA LEU A 73 -9.51 10.47 -2.71
C LEU A 73 -10.25 11.55 -3.50
N GLY A 74 -10.22 11.48 -4.82
CA GLY A 74 -10.87 12.43 -5.71
C GLY A 74 -12.10 11.83 -6.37
N ILE A 75 -13.10 12.68 -6.63
CA ILE A 75 -14.17 12.41 -7.59
C ILE A 75 -13.98 13.38 -8.75
N ASP A 76 -13.80 12.84 -9.96
CA ASP A 76 -13.61 13.65 -11.17
C ASP A 76 -14.91 14.33 -11.61
N MET A 77 -14.89 14.98 -12.78
CA MET A 77 -16.06 15.67 -13.35
C MET A 77 -17.12 14.70 -13.92
N GLU A 78 -16.75 13.45 -14.15
CA GLU A 78 -17.62 12.38 -14.67
C GLU A 78 -18.26 11.57 -13.53
N GLY A 79 -17.83 11.80 -12.29
CA GLY A 79 -18.31 11.12 -11.09
C GLY A 79 -17.50 9.87 -10.72
N HIS A 80 -16.36 9.61 -11.38
CA HIS A 80 -15.50 8.50 -11.01
C HIS A 80 -14.67 8.83 -9.79
N LYS A 81 -14.66 7.88 -8.85
CA LYS A 81 -13.92 7.95 -7.60
C LYS A 81 -12.58 7.23 -7.75
N ASP A 82 -11.48 7.92 -7.50
CA ASP A 82 -10.13 7.35 -7.54
C ASP A 82 -9.28 7.81 -6.33
N VAL A 83 -8.32 6.97 -5.93
CA VAL A 83 -7.32 7.31 -4.92
C VAL A 83 -6.21 8.10 -5.62
N LEU A 84 -6.14 9.40 -5.33
CA LEU A 84 -5.19 10.30 -5.99
C LEU A 84 -3.78 10.11 -5.44
N LYS A 85 -3.66 9.96 -4.12
CA LYS A 85 -2.36 9.84 -3.46
C LYS A 85 -2.46 9.17 -2.11
N MET A 86 -1.38 8.50 -1.72
CA MET A 86 -1.16 7.98 -0.38
C MET A 86 0.17 8.50 0.16
N TYR A 87 0.15 9.02 1.38
CA TYR A 87 1.34 9.54 2.05
C TYR A 87 1.45 8.98 3.45
N VAL A 88 2.63 8.52 3.83
CA VAL A 88 2.92 8.06 5.18
C VAL A 88 3.44 9.24 5.99
N GLY A 89 2.72 9.66 7.03
CA GLY A 89 3.22 10.64 7.99
C GLY A 89 4.43 10.10 8.74
N GLU A 90 5.46 10.92 8.91
CA GLU A 90 6.69 10.58 9.66
C GLU A 90 6.48 10.47 11.17
#